data_AF-A0AAU9D5G9-F1
#
_entry.id   AF-A0AAU9D5G9-F1
#
_cell.length_a   1.000
_cell.length_b   1.000
_cell.length_c   1.000
_cell.angle_alpha   90.00
_cell.angle_beta   90.00
_cell.angle_gamma   90.00
#
_symmetry.space_group_name_H-M   'P 1'
#
loop_
_entity.id
_entity.type
_entity.pdbx_description
1 polymer ?
#
loop_
_entity_poly.entity_id
_entity_poly.type
_entity_poly.pdbx_seq_one_letter_code
_entity_poly.pdbx_strand_id
1 'polypeptide(L)'
;MKFKFTKIIGAAVVLLSPLAATGTVLADTNSAATYGGEAMTPLSGSLLIRHNNTGVFDNPYDAMPPKTTLPKGSNWKVFGYLNGCYNVGKNQWVRQDDVIYPSESTASNTIGYVNYVPFYGVRVTTYPSLMENTVILRHGTALNITQKSVIDGKTWYQFNKTNYLNYGWWTGSTNGSEMWIPSDYVSFNPIYTPLKENYLQVQYIKGYSIRVFQSPDGSKPTNQYLKDGTYWKVFGYQNDYYQVGNNQWVQAPYVALYDNNHN
;
A
#
# COMPACT_ATOMS: atom_id res chain seq x y z
N MET A 1 -26.85 -77.16 -0.79
CA MET A 1 -26.34 -77.42 0.58
C MET A 1 -24.82 -77.50 0.54
N LYS A 2 -24.13 -76.48 1.06
CA LYS A 2 -22.75 -76.51 1.60
C LYS A 2 -22.37 -75.10 2.04
N PHE A 3 -22.40 -74.86 3.35
CA PHE A 3 -21.76 -73.72 4.01
C PHE A 3 -20.25 -73.92 4.05
N LYS A 4 -19.47 -72.84 3.92
CA LYS A 4 -18.10 -72.76 4.45
C LYS A 4 -17.85 -71.38 5.07
N PHE A 5 -17.13 -71.43 6.19
CA PHE A 5 -16.85 -70.39 7.18
C PHE A 5 -15.78 -69.36 6.73
N THR A 6 -16.04 -68.11 7.13
CA THR A 6 -15.20 -67.10 7.83
C THR A 6 -13.68 -67.03 7.58
N LYS A 7 -13.18 -65.82 7.24
CA LYS A 7 -12.05 -65.18 7.97
C LYS A 7 -12.03 -63.65 7.83
N ILE A 8 -11.77 -63.00 8.96
CA ILE A 8 -11.68 -61.56 9.22
C ILE A 8 -10.33 -61.02 8.72
N ILE A 9 -10.33 -59.85 8.06
CA ILE A 9 -9.19 -58.91 7.95
C ILE A 9 -9.84 -57.51 8.03
N GLY A 10 -9.76 -56.79 9.14
CA GLY A 10 -8.56 -56.04 9.53
C GLY A 10 -8.61 -54.66 8.88
N ALA A 11 -9.34 -53.72 9.48
CA ALA A 11 -9.39 -52.34 9.04
C ALA A 11 -8.01 -51.67 9.23
N ALA A 12 -7.39 -51.24 8.15
CA ALA A 12 -6.30 -50.28 8.18
C ALA A 12 -6.85 -48.93 7.72
N VAL A 13 -7.25 -48.09 8.69
CA VAL A 13 -7.38 -46.65 8.46
C VAL A 13 -5.96 -46.14 8.30
N VAL A 14 -5.55 -45.86 7.06
CA VAL A 14 -4.32 -45.11 6.80
C VAL A 14 -4.58 -43.68 7.26
N LEU A 15 -4.06 -43.33 8.43
CA LEU A 15 -3.89 -41.93 8.82
C LEU A 15 -2.87 -41.31 7.86
N LEU A 16 -3.36 -40.62 6.84
CA LEU A 16 -2.56 -39.66 6.08
C LEU A 16 -2.15 -38.55 7.06
N SER A 17 -0.93 -38.62 7.56
CA SER A 17 -0.29 -37.46 8.17
C SER A 17 -0.17 -36.38 7.09
N PRO A 18 -0.54 -35.12 7.34
CA PRO A 18 -0.19 -34.06 6.40
C PRO A 18 1.34 -33.99 6.33
N LEU A 19 1.87 -34.24 5.14
CA LEU A 19 3.26 -33.99 4.81
C LEU A 19 3.48 -32.49 5.01
N ALA A 20 4.16 -32.12 6.08
CA ALA A 20 4.67 -30.77 6.25
C ALA A 20 5.69 -30.55 5.12
N ALA A 21 5.25 -29.92 4.04
CA ALA A 21 6.14 -29.38 3.04
C ALA A 21 6.93 -28.25 3.71
N THR A 22 8.06 -28.59 4.32
CA THR A 22 9.13 -27.63 4.55
C THR A 22 9.60 -27.21 3.16
N GLY A 23 8.98 -26.16 2.63
CA GLY A 23 9.44 -25.49 1.43
C GLY A 23 10.84 -24.96 1.71
N THR A 24 11.84 -25.71 1.28
CA THR A 24 13.14 -25.12 0.99
C THR A 24 12.89 -24.06 -0.07
N VAL A 25 13.04 -22.78 0.32
CA VAL A 25 13.17 -21.68 -0.63
C VAL A 25 14.42 -21.99 -1.43
N LEU A 26 14.25 -22.61 -2.59
CA LEU A 26 15.29 -22.61 -3.61
C LEU A 26 15.45 -21.15 -4.01
N ALA A 27 16.57 -20.56 -3.64
CA ALA A 27 17.00 -19.30 -4.22
C ALA A 27 16.92 -19.45 -5.73
N ASP A 28 16.15 -18.58 -6.39
CA ASP A 28 16.07 -18.50 -7.84
C ASP A 28 17.49 -18.17 -8.32
N THR A 29 18.24 -19.20 -8.73
CA THR A 29 19.60 -19.03 -9.23
C THR A 29 19.47 -18.30 -10.55
N ASN A 30 19.70 -16.97 -10.50
CA ASN A 30 19.91 -16.08 -11.64
C ASN A 30 21.01 -16.65 -12.54
N SER A 31 20.67 -17.62 -13.39
CA SER A 31 21.48 -18.01 -14.52
C SER A 31 21.55 -16.79 -15.43
N ALA A 32 22.76 -16.35 -15.78
CA ALA A 32 22.95 -15.17 -16.62
C ALA A 32 22.14 -15.34 -17.90
N ALA A 33 21.02 -14.63 -18.00
CA ALA A 33 20.21 -14.65 -19.19
C ALA A 33 21.03 -14.01 -20.31
N THR A 34 21.05 -14.62 -21.49
CA THR A 34 21.80 -14.09 -22.64
C THR A 34 20.84 -13.69 -23.74
N TYR A 35 21.10 -12.57 -24.43
CA TYR A 35 20.41 -12.21 -25.66
C TYR A 35 21.42 -12.14 -26.80
N GLY A 36 21.23 -12.97 -27.84
CA GLY A 36 22.17 -13.03 -28.96
C GLY A 36 23.59 -13.45 -28.58
N GLY A 37 23.78 -14.10 -27.43
CA GLY A 37 25.11 -14.47 -26.89
C GLY A 37 25.75 -13.43 -25.97
N GLU A 38 25.18 -12.21 -25.87
CA GLU A 38 25.62 -11.21 -24.89
C GLU A 38 24.97 -11.45 -23.53
N ALA A 39 25.75 -11.25 -22.46
CA ALA A 39 25.27 -11.39 -21.09
C ALA A 39 24.33 -10.23 -20.73
N MET A 40 23.09 -10.56 -20.39
CA MET A 40 22.13 -9.63 -19.83
C MET A 40 22.27 -9.59 -18.31
N THR A 41 22.07 -8.42 -17.71
CA THR A 41 21.92 -8.33 -16.25
C THR A 41 20.56 -8.91 -15.88
N PRO A 42 20.48 -10.04 -15.16
CA PRO A 42 19.19 -10.63 -14.80
C PRO A 42 18.47 -9.71 -13.81
N LEU A 43 17.21 -9.43 -14.08
CA LEU A 43 16.35 -8.61 -13.22
C LEU A 43 15.07 -9.36 -12.90
N SER A 44 14.45 -8.97 -11.80
CA SER A 44 13.16 -9.48 -11.36
C SER A 44 12.24 -8.33 -10.95
N GLY A 45 10.96 -8.63 -10.78
CA GLY A 45 9.94 -7.65 -10.42
C GLY A 45 9.25 -7.03 -11.62
N SER A 46 8.79 -5.78 -11.46
CA SER A 46 8.05 -5.05 -12.48
C SER A 46 8.57 -3.62 -12.64
N LEU A 47 8.45 -3.09 -13.85
CA LEU A 47 8.68 -1.69 -14.18
C LEU A 47 7.37 -1.01 -14.57
N LEU A 48 7.34 0.32 -14.52
CA LEU A 48 6.22 1.12 -15.00
C LEU A 48 6.61 1.94 -16.23
N ILE A 49 5.70 2.01 -17.18
CA ILE A 49 5.81 2.87 -18.36
C ILE A 49 5.57 4.34 -18.00
N ARG A 50 6.60 5.18 -18.20
CA ARG A 50 6.63 6.60 -17.84
C ARG A 50 5.96 7.48 -18.89
N HIS A 51 6.10 7.16 -20.17
CA HIS A 51 5.65 8.01 -21.27
C HIS A 51 4.51 7.36 -22.06
N ASN A 52 3.61 8.20 -22.57
CA ASN A 52 2.61 7.74 -23.53
C ASN A 52 3.32 7.24 -24.78
N ASN A 53 2.79 6.17 -25.37
CA ASN A 53 3.33 5.57 -26.59
C ASN A 53 4.80 5.10 -26.45
N THR A 54 5.18 4.59 -25.27
CA THR A 54 6.53 4.04 -25.06
C THR A 54 6.75 2.89 -26.03
N GLY A 55 7.79 2.99 -26.85
CA GLY A 55 8.08 2.03 -27.90
C GLY A 55 8.55 0.68 -27.38
N VAL A 56 8.04 -0.41 -27.98
CA VAL A 56 8.54 -1.77 -27.77
C VAL A 56 9.36 -2.20 -28.97
N PHE A 57 10.61 -2.59 -28.71
CA PHE A 57 11.58 -3.01 -29.73
C PHE A 57 11.82 -4.52 -29.66
N ASP A 58 12.14 -5.13 -30.80
CA ASP A 58 12.43 -6.57 -30.88
C ASP A 58 13.82 -6.93 -30.31
N ASN A 59 14.71 -5.94 -30.17
CA ASN A 59 16.08 -6.08 -29.67
C ASN A 59 16.55 -4.84 -28.88
N PRO A 60 17.63 -4.93 -28.08
CA PRO A 60 18.13 -3.83 -27.26
C PRO A 60 19.18 -2.92 -27.92
N TYR A 61 19.53 -3.10 -29.20
CA TYR A 61 20.71 -2.45 -29.81
C TYR A 61 20.38 -1.29 -30.77
N ASP A 62 19.15 -1.16 -31.29
CA ASP A 62 18.87 -0.15 -32.33
C ASP A 62 17.46 0.46 -32.32
N ALA A 63 17.40 1.69 -32.87
CA ALA A 63 16.20 2.49 -33.09
C ALA A 63 15.40 2.03 -34.32
N MET A 64 14.91 0.79 -34.32
CA MET A 64 13.83 0.42 -35.23
C MET A 64 12.55 1.18 -34.85
N PRO A 65 11.64 1.48 -35.80
CA PRO A 65 10.32 1.94 -35.41
C PRO A 65 9.73 0.91 -34.43
N PRO A 66 9.15 1.36 -33.30
CA PRO A 66 8.64 0.44 -32.31
C PRO A 66 7.54 -0.42 -32.94
N LYS A 67 7.59 -1.73 -32.70
CA LYS A 67 6.61 -2.68 -33.24
C LYS A 67 5.21 -2.42 -32.70
N THR A 68 5.16 -1.95 -31.46
CA THR A 68 3.96 -1.55 -30.76
C THR A 68 4.34 -0.55 -29.69
N THR A 69 3.35 0.01 -29.02
CA THR A 69 3.57 0.92 -27.90
C THR A 69 2.86 0.44 -26.66
N LEU A 70 3.41 0.78 -25.50
CA LEU A 70 2.80 0.53 -24.21
C LEU A 70 2.12 1.79 -23.67
N PRO A 71 0.94 1.66 -23.06
CA PRO A 71 0.27 2.79 -22.45
C PRO A 71 1.02 3.25 -21.19
N LYS A 72 1.08 4.57 -21.01
CA LYS A 72 1.62 5.18 -19.78
C LYS A 72 0.89 4.63 -18.55
N GLY A 73 1.64 4.41 -17.48
CA GLY A 73 1.10 3.90 -16.21
C GLY A 73 0.83 2.39 -16.20
N SER A 74 1.10 1.67 -17.30
CA SER A 74 1.05 0.20 -17.27
C SER A 74 2.27 -0.40 -16.57
N ASN A 75 2.05 -1.47 -15.82
CA ASN A 75 3.09 -2.24 -15.13
C ASN A 75 3.45 -3.49 -15.93
N TRP A 76 4.74 -3.77 -16.06
CA TRP A 76 5.26 -4.89 -16.85
C TRP A 76 6.33 -5.65 -16.08
N LYS A 77 6.25 -6.99 -16.08
CA LYS A 77 7.29 -7.84 -15.52
C LYS A 77 8.60 -7.60 -16.27
N VAL A 78 9.70 -7.48 -15.54
CA VAL A 78 11.05 -7.36 -16.12
C VAL A 78 11.82 -8.66 -15.93
N PHE A 79 12.65 -8.99 -16.92
CA PHE A 79 13.49 -10.20 -16.94
C PHE A 79 14.98 -9.88 -17.00
N GLY A 80 15.35 -8.67 -17.42
CA GLY A 80 16.73 -8.24 -17.40
C GLY A 80 16.96 -6.89 -18.06
N TYR A 81 18.23 -6.49 -18.08
CA TYR A 81 18.70 -5.22 -18.61
C TYR A 81 19.94 -5.40 -19.48
N LEU A 82 19.92 -4.77 -20.65
CA LEU A 82 21.02 -4.79 -21.61
C LEU A 82 20.96 -3.51 -22.47
N ASN A 83 22.09 -2.83 -22.64
CA ASN A 83 22.26 -1.66 -23.50
C ASN A 83 21.19 -0.57 -23.36
N GLY A 84 20.92 -0.15 -22.11
CA GLY A 84 19.94 0.92 -21.86
C GLY A 84 18.49 0.48 -22.05
N CYS A 85 18.22 -0.80 -22.23
CA CYS A 85 16.88 -1.35 -22.42
C CYS A 85 16.54 -2.41 -21.37
N TYR A 86 15.29 -2.41 -20.94
CA TYR A 86 14.73 -3.45 -20.09
C TYR A 86 13.99 -4.49 -20.94
N ASN A 87 14.25 -5.76 -20.66
CA ASN A 87 13.51 -6.87 -21.25
C ASN A 87 12.20 -7.07 -20.48
N VAL A 88 11.07 -6.89 -21.15
CA VAL A 88 9.71 -7.10 -20.59
C VAL A 88 9.02 -8.34 -21.19
N GLY A 89 9.77 -9.15 -21.92
CA GLY A 89 9.31 -10.35 -22.62
C GLY A 89 10.33 -10.80 -23.67
N LYS A 90 10.12 -11.98 -24.26
CA LYS A 90 11.10 -12.67 -25.11
C LYS A 90 11.82 -11.77 -26.13
N ASN A 91 11.06 -11.07 -26.97
CA ASN A 91 11.56 -10.10 -27.95
C ASN A 91 10.88 -8.74 -27.71
N GLN A 92 10.85 -8.31 -26.45
CA GLN A 92 10.19 -7.07 -26.06
C GLN A 92 11.12 -6.28 -25.16
N TRP A 93 11.64 -5.20 -25.72
CA TRP A 93 12.59 -4.32 -25.08
C TRP A 93 12.01 -2.91 -25.02
N VAL A 94 12.17 -2.25 -23.88
CA VAL A 94 11.73 -0.87 -23.66
C VAL A 94 12.92 -0.04 -23.16
N ARG A 95 13.02 1.21 -23.59
CA ARG A 95 14.15 2.07 -23.22
C ARG A 95 14.07 2.47 -21.75
N GLN A 96 15.23 2.56 -21.11
CA GLN A 96 15.35 2.96 -19.71
C GLN A 96 14.71 4.32 -19.45
N ASP A 97 14.89 5.29 -20.35
CA ASP A 97 14.36 6.65 -20.18
C ASP A 97 12.82 6.71 -20.23
N ASP A 98 12.18 5.69 -20.80
CA ASP A 98 10.73 5.60 -20.95
C ASP A 98 10.05 4.82 -19.82
N VAL A 99 10.83 4.32 -18.85
CA VAL A 99 10.32 3.52 -17.76
C VAL A 99 10.83 3.98 -16.42
N ILE A 100 10.20 3.48 -15.37
CA ILE A 100 10.69 3.60 -14.01
C ILE A 100 10.83 2.18 -13.47
N TYR A 101 12.03 1.85 -13.00
CA TYR A 101 12.37 0.56 -12.43
C TYR A 101 12.88 0.75 -10.99
N PRO A 102 12.33 0.04 -9.99
CA PRO A 102 12.86 0.07 -8.64
C PRO A 102 14.23 -0.63 -8.59
N SER A 103 15.27 0.09 -8.14
CA SER A 103 16.62 -0.49 -7.99
C SER A 103 16.69 -1.48 -6.84
N GLU A 104 15.80 -1.34 -5.85
CA GLU A 104 15.62 -2.26 -4.74
C GLU A 104 14.13 -2.41 -4.48
N SER A 105 13.69 -3.62 -4.17
CA SER A 105 12.30 -3.92 -3.86
C SER A 105 12.21 -5.07 -2.86
N THR A 106 11.51 -4.83 -1.75
CA THR A 106 11.28 -5.84 -0.71
C THR A 106 9.80 -5.89 -0.36
N ALA A 107 9.23 -7.11 -0.33
CA ALA A 107 7.87 -7.32 0.13
C ALA A 107 7.75 -6.99 1.62
N SER A 108 6.60 -6.49 2.02
CA SER A 108 6.27 -6.09 3.38
C SER A 108 4.83 -6.51 3.69
N ASN A 109 4.55 -6.74 4.97
CA ASN A 109 3.18 -6.94 5.46
C ASN A 109 3.07 -6.29 6.84
N THR A 110 3.29 -4.98 6.88
CA THR A 110 3.24 -4.20 8.11
C THR A 110 2.27 -3.04 7.96
N ILE A 111 1.77 -2.56 9.09
CA ILE A 111 0.99 -1.34 9.12
C ILE A 111 1.96 -0.16 9.29
N GLY A 112 1.88 0.80 8.38
CA GLY A 112 2.49 2.11 8.50
C GLY A 112 1.41 3.16 8.75
N TYR A 113 1.80 4.34 9.23
CA TYR A 113 0.90 5.45 9.49
C TYR A 113 1.39 6.70 8.80
N VAL A 114 0.49 7.44 8.16
CA VAL A 114 0.82 8.74 7.56
C VAL A 114 1.27 9.70 8.65
N ASN A 115 2.54 10.07 8.64
CA ASN A 115 3.15 11.00 9.56
C ASN A 115 3.38 12.35 8.89
N TYR A 116 2.41 13.24 9.02
CA TYR A 116 2.50 14.59 8.48
C TYR A 116 1.94 15.66 9.43
N VAL A 117 1.80 16.91 9.00
CA VAL A 117 1.12 17.93 9.84
C VAL A 117 -0.39 17.64 9.85
N PRO A 118 -1.07 17.59 11.01
CA PRO A 118 -2.53 17.49 11.07
C PRO A 118 -3.20 18.55 10.17
N PHE A 119 -4.37 18.25 9.58
CA PHE A 119 -5.09 19.06 8.56
C PHE A 119 -4.47 19.05 7.18
N TYR A 120 -3.15 18.93 7.09
CA TYR A 120 -2.52 18.67 5.83
C TYR A 120 -2.63 17.17 5.54
N GLY A 121 -2.83 16.87 4.26
CA GLY A 121 -2.70 15.51 3.79
C GLY A 121 -1.47 15.35 2.92
N VAL A 122 -1.04 14.11 2.81
CA VAL A 122 0.06 13.70 1.96
C VAL A 122 -0.51 13.23 0.64
N ARG A 123 0.04 13.75 -0.45
CA ARG A 123 -0.28 13.25 -1.77
C ARG A 123 0.35 11.87 -1.93
N VAL A 124 -0.49 10.90 -2.26
CA VAL A 124 -0.08 9.58 -2.70
C VAL A 124 -0.34 9.45 -4.19
N THR A 125 0.39 8.57 -4.84
CA THR A 125 0.34 8.41 -6.30
C THR A 125 0.15 6.95 -6.68
N THR A 126 -0.41 6.69 -7.86
CA THR A 126 -0.44 5.34 -8.44
C THR A 126 0.95 4.82 -8.81
N TYR A 127 1.95 5.69 -8.92
CA TYR A 127 3.33 5.28 -9.09
C TYR A 127 4.36 6.35 -8.68
N PRO A 128 5.50 5.98 -8.08
CA PRO A 128 6.56 6.90 -7.67
C PRO A 128 7.00 7.85 -8.78
N SER A 129 7.29 9.10 -8.43
CA SER A 129 7.74 10.15 -9.36
C SER A 129 6.72 10.62 -10.42
N LEU A 130 5.58 9.95 -10.58
CA LEU A 130 4.45 10.44 -11.39
C LEU A 130 3.42 11.07 -10.47
N MET A 131 3.26 12.40 -10.47
CA MET A 131 2.21 13.06 -9.66
C MET A 131 0.82 13.01 -10.32
N GLU A 132 0.51 11.91 -11.01
CA GLU A 132 -0.77 11.72 -11.68
C GLU A 132 -1.75 10.99 -10.76
N ASN A 133 -3.04 11.33 -10.83
CA ASN A 133 -4.11 10.71 -10.03
C ASN A 133 -3.83 10.70 -8.51
N THR A 134 -3.46 11.86 -7.95
CA THR A 134 -3.10 11.94 -6.54
C THR A 134 -4.31 11.85 -5.63
N VAL A 135 -4.27 10.95 -4.65
CA VAL A 135 -5.16 10.98 -3.49
C VAL A 135 -4.45 11.70 -2.34
N ILE A 136 -5.21 12.40 -1.51
CA ILE A 136 -4.67 13.07 -0.32
C ILE A 136 -5.03 12.22 0.90
N LEU A 137 -4.02 11.68 1.60
CA LEU A 137 -4.21 10.93 2.84
C LEU A 137 -3.94 11.82 4.05
N ARG A 138 -4.81 11.76 5.05
CA ARG A 138 -4.70 12.57 6.26
C ARG A 138 -3.62 12.02 7.18
N HIS A 139 -3.06 12.88 8.02
CA HIS A 139 -2.22 12.45 9.14
C HIS A 139 -2.90 11.33 9.95
N GLY A 140 -2.14 10.35 10.40
CA GLY A 140 -2.62 9.20 11.18
C GLY A 140 -3.29 8.10 10.37
N THR A 141 -3.53 8.29 9.06
CA THR A 141 -4.11 7.24 8.20
C THR A 141 -3.24 5.99 8.25
N ALA A 142 -3.83 4.86 8.64
CA ALA A 142 -3.18 3.56 8.60
C ALA A 142 -3.07 3.05 7.16
N LEU A 143 -1.90 2.50 6.82
CA LEU A 143 -1.53 2.02 5.51
C LEU A 143 -1.11 0.56 5.65
N ASN A 144 -1.71 -0.34 4.88
CA ASN A 144 -1.17 -1.70 4.76
C ASN A 144 -0.01 -1.68 3.77
N ILE A 145 1.22 -1.61 4.29
CA ILE A 145 2.43 -1.51 3.49
C ILE A 145 2.78 -2.88 2.93
N THR A 146 2.65 -3.02 1.62
CA THR A 146 2.87 -4.25 0.85
C THR A 146 4.29 -4.37 0.32
N GLN A 147 4.96 -3.24 0.10
CA GLN A 147 6.29 -3.21 -0.50
C GLN A 147 7.06 -1.96 -0.08
N LYS A 148 8.38 -2.11 0.05
CA LYS A 148 9.34 -1.00 0.12
C LYS A 148 10.22 -1.06 -1.11
N SER A 149 10.37 0.07 -1.81
CA SER A 149 11.22 0.16 -2.99
C SER A 149 12.09 1.42 -3.00
N VAL A 150 13.24 1.36 -3.64
CA VAL A 150 14.08 2.52 -3.95
C VAL A 150 13.90 2.87 -5.43
N ILE A 151 13.37 4.06 -5.69
CA ILE A 151 13.04 4.56 -7.04
C ILE A 151 13.57 5.99 -7.15
N ASP A 152 14.37 6.26 -8.19
CA ASP A 152 15.07 7.54 -8.40
C ASP A 152 15.86 8.01 -7.16
N GLY A 153 16.49 7.06 -6.44
CA GLY A 153 17.26 7.34 -5.22
C GLY A 153 16.41 7.69 -3.99
N LYS A 154 15.08 7.64 -4.08
CA LYS A 154 14.15 7.87 -2.97
C LYS A 154 13.51 6.56 -2.52
N THR A 155 13.28 6.41 -1.23
CA THR A 155 12.54 5.28 -0.70
C THR A 155 11.04 5.56 -0.79
N TRP A 156 10.29 4.61 -1.32
CA TRP A 156 8.84 4.64 -1.43
C TRP A 156 8.23 3.40 -0.79
N TYR A 157 7.07 3.58 -0.20
CA TYR A 157 6.25 2.49 0.27
C TYR A 157 5.03 2.32 -0.63
N GLN A 158 4.88 1.12 -1.17
CA GLN A 158 3.62 0.70 -1.77
C GLN A 158 2.68 0.27 -0.67
N PHE A 159 1.41 0.62 -0.83
CA PHE A 159 0.38 0.21 0.09
C PHE A 159 -0.92 -0.05 -0.65
N ASN A 160 -1.72 -0.94 -0.09
CA ASN A 160 -3.12 -1.05 -0.42
C ASN A 160 -3.90 -0.14 0.52
N LYS A 161 -4.89 0.58 -0.02
CA LYS A 161 -5.85 1.28 0.83
C LYS A 161 -6.65 0.22 1.59
N THR A 162 -6.42 0.11 2.90
CA THR A 162 -7.31 -0.62 3.79
C THR A 162 -8.60 0.17 3.99
N ASN A 163 -9.74 -0.52 4.10
CA ASN A 163 -11.08 0.04 4.32
C ASN A 163 -11.27 0.71 5.70
N TYR A 164 -10.23 1.26 6.32
CA TYR A 164 -10.36 1.96 7.59
C TYR A 164 -10.92 3.38 7.34
N LEU A 165 -12.15 3.53 7.85
CA LEU A 165 -13.00 4.72 7.97
C LEU A 165 -12.69 5.92 7.07
N ASN A 166 -13.55 6.02 6.06
CA ASN A 166 -13.80 7.16 5.21
C ASN A 166 -14.16 8.39 6.08
N TYR A 167 -13.17 9.22 6.44
CA TYR A 167 -13.41 10.52 7.05
C TYR A 167 -13.51 11.60 5.97
N GLY A 168 -14.72 11.81 5.45
CA GLY A 168 -15.20 13.07 4.85
C GLY A 168 -14.44 13.66 3.67
N TRP A 169 -15.12 13.71 2.51
CA TRP A 169 -14.75 14.37 1.24
C TRP A 169 -13.51 13.83 0.49
N TRP A 170 -13.66 12.65 -0.12
CA TRP A 170 -13.44 12.40 -1.56
C TRP A 170 -13.56 10.89 -1.84
N THR A 171 -14.67 10.48 -2.45
CA THR A 171 -14.85 9.13 -3.00
C THR A 171 -14.28 9.07 -4.41
N GLY A 172 -12.97 9.22 -4.53
CA GLY A 172 -12.24 8.57 -5.61
C GLY A 172 -12.17 7.10 -5.25
N SER A 173 -13.10 6.29 -5.79
CA SER A 173 -12.94 4.84 -5.75
C SER A 173 -11.72 4.49 -6.59
N THR A 174 -10.59 4.26 -5.92
CA THR A 174 -9.54 3.42 -6.45
C THR A 174 -9.66 2.06 -5.78
N ASN A 175 -10.77 1.36 -6.05
CA ASN A 175 -10.89 -0.04 -5.70
C ASN A 175 -9.63 -0.78 -6.19
N GLY A 176 -8.75 -1.16 -5.26
CA GLY A 176 -7.63 -2.06 -5.51
C GLY A 176 -6.43 -1.50 -6.28
N SER A 177 -6.28 -0.19 -6.51
CA SER A 177 -5.04 0.30 -7.12
C SER A 177 -3.95 0.45 -6.06
N GLU A 178 -2.86 -0.28 -6.23
CA GLU A 178 -1.61 -0.08 -5.50
C GLU A 178 -1.21 1.41 -5.54
N MET A 179 -0.98 2.00 -4.36
CA MET A 179 -0.56 3.39 -4.23
C MET A 179 0.80 3.47 -3.57
N TRP A 180 1.46 4.59 -3.80
CA TRP A 180 2.80 4.85 -3.33
C TRP A 180 2.87 6.15 -2.56
N ILE A 181 3.59 6.10 -1.45
CA ILE A 181 3.88 7.23 -0.57
C ILE A 181 5.40 7.31 -0.34
N PRO A 182 6.01 8.50 -0.36
CA PRO A 182 7.40 8.67 0.04
C PRO A 182 7.62 8.21 1.49
N SER A 183 8.78 7.61 1.77
CA SER A 183 9.10 7.11 3.12
C SER A 183 9.07 8.17 4.21
N ASP A 184 9.36 9.41 3.86
CA ASP A 184 9.44 10.55 4.79
C ASP A 184 8.10 10.85 5.47
N TYR A 185 7.01 10.34 4.91
CA TYR A 185 5.65 10.52 5.42
C TYR A 185 5.10 9.27 6.10
N VAL A 186 5.91 8.26 6.39
CA VAL A 186 5.45 7.01 7.01
C VAL A 186 6.16 6.78 8.33
N SER A 187 5.38 6.54 9.39
CA SER A 187 5.86 6.02 10.68
C SER A 187 5.38 4.58 10.86
N PHE A 188 6.27 3.68 11.30
CA PHE A 188 5.92 2.30 11.68
C PHE A 188 5.57 2.16 13.17
N ASN A 189 5.89 3.17 13.96
CA ASN A 189 5.28 3.30 15.27
C ASN A 189 3.88 3.85 15.05
N PRO A 190 2.86 3.28 15.70
CA PRO A 190 1.58 3.95 15.85
C PRO A 190 1.87 5.37 16.31
N ILE A 191 1.46 6.36 15.51
CA ILE A 191 1.61 7.77 15.90
C ILE A 191 0.78 8.03 17.16
N TYR A 192 -0.16 7.11 17.48
CA TYR A 192 -1.11 7.20 18.57
C TYR A 192 -1.24 5.87 19.31
N THR A 193 -1.36 5.96 20.63
CA THR A 193 -1.66 4.79 21.47
C THR A 193 -3.08 4.31 21.17
N PRO A 194 -3.31 3.00 20.94
CA PRO A 194 -4.65 2.46 20.75
C PRO A 194 -5.56 2.86 21.91
N LEU A 195 -6.71 3.43 21.57
CA LEU A 195 -7.68 3.92 22.53
C LEU A 195 -8.62 2.82 23.02
N LYS A 196 -9.27 3.03 24.17
CA LYS A 196 -10.40 2.20 24.57
C LYS A 196 -11.57 2.45 23.61
N GLU A 197 -12.42 1.43 23.41
CA GLU A 197 -13.64 1.52 22.61
C GLU A 197 -14.45 2.77 22.94
N ASN A 198 -14.91 3.49 21.91
CA ASN A 198 -15.64 4.76 22.03
C ASN A 198 -14.86 5.93 22.62
N TYR A 199 -13.52 5.92 22.58
CA TYR A 199 -12.73 7.12 22.86
C TYR A 199 -12.03 7.63 21.60
N LEU A 200 -11.83 8.94 21.56
CA LEU A 200 -10.96 9.63 20.63
C LEU A 200 -9.80 10.30 21.36
N GLN A 201 -8.69 10.53 20.65
CA GLN A 201 -7.57 11.35 21.12
C GLN A 201 -7.58 12.64 20.33
N VAL A 202 -7.35 13.77 20.98
CA VAL A 202 -7.07 15.04 20.29
C VAL A 202 -5.65 15.02 19.74
N GLN A 203 -5.53 15.34 18.46
CA GLN A 203 -4.32 15.27 17.65
C GLN A 203 -4.12 16.60 16.96
N TYR A 204 -3.24 17.40 17.53
CA TYR A 204 -2.91 18.69 16.97
C TYR A 204 -1.43 19.00 17.18
N ILE A 205 -1.04 20.25 16.96
CA ILE A 205 0.33 20.68 17.20
C ILE A 205 0.60 20.59 18.71
N LYS A 206 1.74 19.97 19.09
CA LYS A 206 2.11 19.80 20.50
C LYS A 206 2.07 21.14 21.24
N GLY A 207 1.33 21.18 22.35
CA GLY A 207 1.12 22.38 23.17
C GLY A 207 -0.04 23.26 22.74
N TYR A 208 -0.71 22.95 21.62
CA TYR A 208 -1.92 23.65 21.16
C TYR A 208 -3.19 22.94 21.63
N SER A 209 -4.33 23.49 21.25
CA SER A 209 -5.65 22.95 21.56
C SER A 209 -6.60 23.17 20.40
N ILE A 210 -7.64 22.35 20.34
CA ILE A 210 -8.65 22.38 19.28
C ILE A 210 -9.93 22.95 19.85
N ARG A 211 -10.67 23.69 19.03
CA ARG A 211 -11.90 24.34 19.46
C ARG A 211 -13.05 23.34 19.53
N VAL A 212 -13.91 23.50 20.53
CA VAL A 212 -15.19 22.76 20.65
C VAL A 212 -16.34 23.61 20.09
N PHE A 213 -17.29 22.97 19.42
CA PHE A 213 -18.47 23.59 18.80
C PHE A 213 -19.76 23.05 19.43
N GLN A 214 -20.82 23.87 19.40
CA GLN A 214 -22.15 23.47 19.89
C GLN A 214 -22.93 22.61 18.90
N SER A 215 -22.55 22.68 17.62
CA SER A 215 -23.20 21.98 16.51
C SER A 215 -22.16 21.28 15.63
N PRO A 216 -22.54 20.17 14.97
CA PRO A 216 -21.65 19.41 14.09
C PRO A 216 -21.37 20.07 12.74
N ASP A 217 -21.60 21.37 12.57
CA ASP A 217 -21.39 22.08 11.30
C ASP A 217 -20.32 23.19 11.39
N GLY A 218 -19.72 23.35 12.58
CA GLY A 218 -18.72 24.40 12.83
C GLY A 218 -19.29 25.81 12.98
N SER A 219 -20.61 26.01 12.89
CA SER A 219 -21.22 27.34 12.88
C SER A 219 -21.29 28.01 14.25
N LYS A 220 -21.27 27.22 15.33
CA LYS A 220 -21.41 27.71 16.72
C LYS A 220 -20.20 27.36 17.59
N PRO A 221 -19.10 28.12 17.50
CA PRO A 221 -17.94 27.90 18.34
C PRO A 221 -18.26 28.14 19.82
N THR A 222 -17.69 27.32 20.70
CA THR A 222 -17.67 27.59 22.15
C THR A 222 -16.36 28.28 22.56
N ASN A 223 -16.26 28.66 23.84
CA ASN A 223 -15.01 29.11 24.49
C ASN A 223 -14.20 27.94 25.07
N GLN A 224 -14.59 26.69 24.79
CA GLN A 224 -13.89 25.51 25.27
C GLN A 224 -12.91 24.99 24.23
N TYR A 225 -11.80 24.47 24.72
CA TYR A 225 -10.74 23.88 23.91
C TYR A 225 -10.27 22.57 24.52
N LEU A 226 -9.94 21.62 23.66
CA LEU A 226 -9.37 20.35 24.08
C LEU A 226 -7.90 20.34 23.72
N LYS A 227 -7.05 20.07 24.73
CA LYS A 227 -5.59 20.05 24.54
C LYS A 227 -5.17 18.86 23.69
N ASP A 228 -4.12 19.06 22.91
CA ASP A 228 -3.41 17.97 22.24
C ASP A 228 -3.09 16.82 23.21
N GLY A 229 -3.22 15.59 22.72
CA GLY A 229 -2.99 14.36 23.47
C GLY A 229 -4.10 13.95 24.44
N THR A 230 -5.14 14.77 24.66
CA THR A 230 -6.24 14.43 25.58
C THR A 230 -7.21 13.42 24.98
N TYR A 231 -7.87 12.64 25.84
CA TYR A 231 -8.79 11.57 25.44
C TYR A 231 -10.23 11.87 25.83
N TRP A 232 -11.16 11.63 24.91
CA TRP A 232 -12.57 11.98 25.08
C TRP A 232 -13.48 10.85 24.61
N LYS A 233 -14.54 10.59 25.38
CA LYS A 233 -15.55 9.61 24.98
C LYS A 233 -16.35 10.16 23.79
N VAL A 234 -16.62 9.31 22.82
CA VAL A 234 -17.40 9.61 21.62
C VAL A 234 -18.83 9.14 21.81
N PHE A 235 -19.78 10.01 21.50
CA PHE A 235 -21.21 9.76 21.61
C PHE A 235 -21.92 9.76 20.25
N GLY A 236 -21.27 10.25 19.19
CA GLY A 236 -21.84 10.34 17.86
C GLY A 236 -20.88 10.95 16.85
N TYR A 237 -21.25 10.84 15.57
CA TYR A 237 -20.52 11.40 14.44
C TYR A 237 -21.51 12.03 13.46
N GLN A 238 -21.25 13.26 13.04
CA GLN A 238 -22.08 13.98 12.07
C GLN A 238 -21.26 15.07 11.38
N ASN A 239 -21.41 15.24 10.07
CA ASN A 239 -20.87 16.36 9.29
C ASN A 239 -19.35 16.61 9.50
N ASP A 240 -18.56 15.55 9.66
CA ASP A 240 -17.11 15.59 9.97
C ASP A 240 -16.77 16.14 11.36
N TYR A 241 -17.68 15.95 12.33
CA TYR A 241 -17.46 16.21 13.74
C TYR A 241 -17.80 15.00 14.59
N TYR A 242 -17.06 14.85 15.69
CA TYR A 242 -17.38 13.92 16.75
C TYR A 242 -18.03 14.61 17.92
N GLN A 243 -19.09 14.00 18.43
CA GLN A 243 -19.70 14.41 19.67
C GLN A 243 -18.89 13.86 20.85
N VAL A 244 -18.33 14.76 21.66
CA VAL A 244 -17.53 14.43 22.85
C VAL A 244 -18.23 14.75 24.16
N GLY A 245 -19.48 15.21 24.07
CA GLY A 245 -20.35 15.51 25.20
C GLY A 245 -21.66 16.16 24.73
N ASN A 246 -22.44 16.69 25.68
CA ASN A 246 -23.71 17.33 25.35
C ASN A 246 -23.47 18.66 24.62
N ASN A 247 -23.94 18.80 23.38
CA ASN A 247 -23.66 19.96 22.51
C ASN A 247 -22.16 20.30 22.46
N GLN A 248 -21.30 19.29 22.38
CA GLN A 248 -19.86 19.45 22.26
C GLN A 248 -19.38 18.61 21.10
N TRP A 249 -18.94 19.29 20.06
CA TRP A 249 -18.52 18.71 18.80
C TRP A 249 -17.11 19.17 18.47
N VAL A 250 -16.25 18.25 18.04
CA VAL A 250 -14.88 18.55 17.60
C VAL A 250 -14.65 18.04 16.19
N GLN A 251 -13.87 18.77 15.39
CA GLN A 251 -13.66 18.40 14.00
C GLN A 251 -12.89 17.07 13.94
N ALA A 252 -13.39 16.15 13.12
CA ALA A 252 -12.80 14.84 12.87
C ALA A 252 -11.31 14.87 12.46
N PRO A 253 -10.80 15.85 11.69
CA PRO A 253 -9.39 15.86 11.32
C PRO A 253 -8.43 16.21 12.48
N TYR A 254 -8.94 16.66 13.63
CA TYR A 254 -8.14 16.91 14.83
C TYR A 254 -8.11 15.72 15.79
N VAL A 255 -8.64 14.56 15.41
CA VAL A 255 -8.79 13.45 16.35
C VAL A 255 -8.53 12.11 15.67
N ALA A 256 -8.13 11.09 16.44
CA ALA A 256 -8.22 9.70 15.98
C ALA A 256 -9.09 8.86 16.90
N LEU A 257 -9.75 7.88 16.30
CA LEU A 257 -10.51 6.84 16.97
C LEU A 257 -9.71 5.54 17.11
N TYR A 258 -10.19 4.70 18.03
CA TYR A 258 -9.96 3.27 18.00
C TYR A 258 -10.88 2.57 16.98
N ASP A 259 -10.34 1.66 16.16
CA ASP A 259 -11.12 0.63 15.44
C ASP A 259 -10.68 -0.74 15.96
N ASN A 260 -11.67 -1.53 16.40
CA ASN A 260 -11.48 -2.82 17.04
C ASN A 260 -11.75 -3.99 16.07
N ASN A 261 -11.98 -3.73 14.79
CA ASN A 261 -12.27 -4.78 13.81
C ASN A 261 -10.98 -5.49 13.35
N HIS A 262 -10.40 -6.24 14.28
CA HIS A 262 -9.47 -7.34 14.03
C HIS A 262 -10.05 -8.62 14.61
N ASN A 263 -11.01 -9.20 13.88
CA ASN A 263 -11.24 -10.63 13.81
C ASN A 263 -11.36 -11.02 12.34
#